data_AF-A0A847LRR2-F1
#
_entry.id   AF-A0A847LRR2-F1
#
_cell.length_a   1.000
_cell.length_b   1.000
_cell.length_c   1.000
_cell.angle_alpha   90.00
_cell.angle_beta   90.00
_cell.angle_gamma   90.00
#
_symmetry.space_group_name_H-M   'P 1'
#
loop_
_entity.id
_entity.type
_entity.pdbx_description
1 polymer ?
#
loop_
_entity_poly.entity_id
_entity_poly.type
_entity_poly.pdbx_seq_one_letter_code
_entity_poly.pdbx_strand_id
1 'polypeptide(L)'
;MRLRLSHPVLALLVLVGPMTPCFAGSLEAPAGPTSPTSAMFRLEDLYDRLVTGTTGSKRSGAFAEPANAPGSTWHTIDEIMGKAPAADSVNGAGPADVLTGKTFWGLQPGTWGPRIGAMPDRGAVTLTPGAATQTIAAGFHNGAGQVVGDANLVGANIKAGTTIFGVSGSNTVTDSSSGNATAGEVLTGRKAWVNGNEVTGAMP
;
A
#
# COMPACT_ATOMS: atom_id res chain seq x y z
N MET A 1 9.28 40.12 -46.22
CA MET A 1 9.36 39.04 -47.23
C MET A 1 9.99 37.82 -46.57
N ARG A 2 9.18 36.75 -46.39
CA ARG A 2 9.51 35.30 -46.39
C ARG A 2 10.69 34.80 -45.50
N LEU A 3 10.64 33.72 -44.72
CA LEU A 3 9.69 32.62 -44.55
C LEU A 3 10.04 31.86 -43.24
N ARG A 4 9.02 31.19 -42.69
CA ARG A 4 8.94 30.20 -41.60
C ARG A 4 10.02 29.09 -41.65
N LEU A 5 10.36 28.47 -40.51
CA LEU A 5 9.97 27.10 -40.10
C LEU A 5 10.81 26.60 -38.88
N SER A 6 10.20 26.44 -37.71
CA SER A 6 10.73 25.57 -36.64
C SER A 6 9.69 24.49 -36.35
N HIS A 7 10.01 23.26 -36.75
CA HIS A 7 9.21 22.07 -36.49
C HIS A 7 9.47 21.58 -35.05
N PRO A 8 8.45 21.28 -34.22
CA PRO A 8 8.65 20.41 -33.09
C PRO A 8 8.71 18.96 -33.60
N VAL A 9 9.83 18.29 -33.33
CA VAL A 9 10.02 16.85 -33.57
C VAL A 9 9.01 16.09 -32.72
N LEU A 10 7.99 15.55 -33.36
CA LEU A 10 7.03 14.62 -32.78
C LEU A 10 7.76 13.29 -32.53
N ALA A 11 8.14 13.05 -31.27
CA ALA A 11 8.74 11.79 -30.85
C ALA A 11 7.70 10.67 -30.96
N LEU A 12 7.85 9.84 -32.00
CA LEU A 12 7.09 8.62 -32.19
C LEU A 12 7.50 7.59 -31.12
N LEU A 13 6.72 7.51 -30.04
CA LEU A 13 6.86 6.48 -29.02
C LEU A 13 6.42 5.13 -29.62
N VAL A 14 7.36 4.33 -30.11
CA VAL A 14 7.12 2.95 -30.54
C VAL A 14 6.80 2.12 -29.30
N LEU A 15 5.52 1.78 -29.14
CA LEU A 15 5.03 0.85 -28.14
C LEU A 15 5.51 -0.57 -28.50
N VAL A 16 6.71 -0.93 -28.04
CA VAL A 16 7.19 -2.32 -28.07
C VAL A 16 6.47 -3.07 -26.94
N GLY A 17 5.32 -3.67 -27.27
CA GLY A 17 4.68 -4.64 -26.38
C GLY A 17 5.61 -5.85 -26.17
N PRO A 18 5.69 -6.43 -24.97
CA PRO A 18 6.54 -7.59 -24.73
C PRO A 18 6.01 -8.78 -25.56
N MET A 19 6.70 -9.12 -26.65
CA MET A 19 6.53 -10.43 -27.28
C MET A 19 7.08 -11.47 -26.30
N THR A 20 6.19 -12.11 -25.53
CA THR A 20 6.54 -13.30 -24.76
C THR A 20 7.00 -14.37 -25.74
N PRO A 21 8.27 -14.84 -25.66
CA PRO A 21 8.70 -15.95 -26.49
C PRO A 21 7.88 -17.19 -26.11
N CYS A 22 7.18 -17.76 -27.09
CA CYS A 22 6.66 -19.11 -27.00
C CYS A 22 7.87 -20.05 -27.06
N PHE A 23 8.30 -20.58 -25.92
CA PHE A 23 9.27 -21.68 -25.91
C PHE A 23 8.54 -22.94 -26.34
N ALA A 24 8.73 -23.35 -27.60
CA ALA A 24 8.39 -24.69 -28.02
C ALA A 24 9.18 -25.70 -27.18
N GLY A 25 8.52 -26.80 -26.79
CA GLY A 25 9.20 -27.91 -26.12
C GLY A 25 10.34 -28.46 -26.99
N SER A 26 11.31 -29.12 -26.35
CA SER A 26 12.38 -29.81 -27.07
C SER A 26 11.79 -30.81 -28.07
N LEU A 27 12.32 -30.81 -29.30
CA LEU A 27 12.03 -31.82 -30.32
C LEU A 27 12.91 -33.08 -30.16
N GLU A 28 13.85 -33.06 -29.21
CA GLU A 28 14.70 -34.21 -28.94
C GLU A 28 13.87 -35.38 -28.41
N ALA A 29 14.23 -36.59 -28.82
CA ALA A 29 13.61 -37.79 -28.30
C ALA A 29 13.78 -37.84 -26.76
N PRO A 30 12.74 -38.22 -26.00
CA PRO A 30 12.88 -38.41 -24.56
C PRO A 30 14.00 -39.41 -24.25
N ALA A 31 14.69 -39.21 -23.14
CA ALA A 31 15.70 -40.15 -22.71
C ALA A 31 15.10 -41.56 -22.53
N GLY A 32 15.91 -42.59 -22.78
CA GLY A 32 15.47 -43.98 -22.64
C GLY A 32 14.93 -44.30 -21.22
N PRO A 33 14.11 -45.35 -21.07
CA PRO A 33 13.40 -45.66 -19.83
C PRO A 33 14.31 -45.97 -18.62
N THR A 34 15.57 -46.33 -18.87
CA THR A 34 16.58 -46.60 -17.84
C THR A 34 17.29 -45.33 -17.36
N SER A 35 17.16 -44.21 -18.07
CA SER A 35 17.80 -42.95 -17.70
C SER A 35 17.07 -42.26 -16.54
N PRO A 36 17.77 -41.68 -15.55
CA PRO A 36 17.17 -40.78 -14.57
C PRO A 36 16.59 -39.51 -15.20
N THR A 37 17.06 -39.11 -16.40
CA THR A 37 16.56 -37.92 -17.09
C THR A 37 15.17 -38.12 -17.72
N SER A 38 14.70 -39.37 -17.86
CA SER A 38 13.31 -39.67 -18.24
C SER A 38 12.37 -39.76 -17.02
N ALA A 39 12.85 -39.38 -15.83
CA ALA A 39 12.03 -39.33 -14.63
C ALA A 39 11.08 -38.11 -14.65
N MET A 40 9.82 -38.37 -14.30
CA MET A 40 8.79 -37.37 -14.08
C MET A 40 8.39 -37.35 -12.60
N PHE A 41 7.78 -36.25 -12.17
CA PHE A 41 7.09 -36.19 -10.88
C PHE A 41 5.83 -37.05 -10.92
N ARG A 42 5.42 -37.56 -9.77
CA ARG A 42 4.19 -38.34 -9.58
C ARG A 42 3.00 -37.41 -9.32
N LEU A 43 1.80 -37.95 -9.42
CA LEU A 43 0.57 -37.22 -9.05
C LEU A 43 0.58 -36.78 -7.58
N GLU A 44 1.12 -37.62 -6.69
CA GLU A 44 1.31 -37.27 -5.28
C GLU A 44 2.20 -36.04 -5.09
N ASP A 45 3.34 -36.00 -5.79
CA ASP A 45 4.27 -34.87 -5.72
C ASP A 45 3.58 -33.55 -6.11
N LEU A 46 2.65 -33.60 -7.08
CA LEU A 46 1.87 -32.44 -7.50
C LEU A 46 0.81 -32.07 -6.46
N TYR A 47 0.11 -33.05 -5.91
CA TYR A 47 -0.87 -32.83 -4.85
C TYR A 47 -0.22 -32.21 -3.61
N ASP A 48 0.89 -32.79 -3.13
CA ASP A 48 1.65 -32.31 -1.99
C ASP A 48 2.20 -30.90 -2.23
N ARG A 49 2.65 -30.62 -3.45
CA ARG A 49 3.09 -29.27 -3.84
C ARG A 49 1.96 -28.24 -3.73
N LEU A 50 0.74 -28.60 -4.11
CA LEU A 50 -0.42 -27.71 -4.05
C LEU A 50 -0.96 -27.53 -2.62
N VAL A 51 -0.94 -28.58 -1.80
CA VAL A 51 -1.53 -28.56 -0.45
C VAL A 51 -0.55 -28.06 0.61
N THR A 52 0.71 -28.48 0.55
CA THR A 52 1.71 -28.21 1.60
C THR A 52 2.91 -27.41 1.10
N GLY A 53 3.06 -27.23 -0.21
CA GLY A 53 4.23 -26.62 -0.81
C GLY A 53 5.45 -27.56 -0.90
N THR A 54 5.33 -28.81 -0.44
CA THR A 54 6.43 -29.79 -0.48
C THR A 54 6.89 -30.02 -1.91
N THR A 55 8.20 -29.97 -2.13
CA THR A 55 8.77 -30.26 -3.46
C THR A 55 8.83 -31.77 -3.64
N GLY A 56 8.26 -32.26 -4.74
CA GLY A 56 8.33 -33.66 -5.10
C GLY A 56 9.74 -34.17 -5.41
N SER A 57 9.88 -35.48 -5.48
CA SER A 57 11.15 -36.14 -5.85
C SER A 57 10.96 -37.07 -7.04
N LYS A 58 11.76 -36.85 -8.08
CA LYS A 58 11.83 -37.74 -9.24
C LYS A 58 12.49 -39.07 -8.88
N ARG A 59 12.18 -40.14 -9.63
CA ARG A 59 12.95 -41.39 -9.53
C ARG A 59 14.43 -41.12 -9.84
N SER A 60 15.32 -41.73 -9.07
CA SER A 60 16.77 -41.59 -9.22
C SER A 60 17.42 -42.70 -10.07
N GLY A 61 16.71 -43.81 -10.31
CA GLY A 61 17.20 -44.97 -11.07
C GLY A 61 16.32 -45.33 -12.27
N ALA A 62 16.63 -46.45 -12.92
CA ALA A 62 15.85 -46.99 -14.03
C ALA A 62 14.38 -47.24 -13.63
N PHE A 63 13.49 -47.24 -14.62
CA PHE A 63 12.14 -47.77 -14.40
C PHE A 63 12.23 -49.21 -13.87
N ALA A 64 11.60 -49.45 -12.73
CA ALA A 64 11.49 -50.77 -12.12
C ALA A 64 10.02 -51.19 -12.14
N GLU A 65 9.74 -52.39 -12.64
CA GLU A 65 8.38 -52.91 -12.59
C GLU A 65 7.94 -53.11 -11.13
N PRO A 66 6.71 -52.72 -10.77
CA PRO A 66 6.20 -52.96 -9.43
C PRO A 66 6.16 -54.46 -9.11
N ALA A 67 6.75 -54.86 -7.98
CA ALA A 67 6.69 -56.24 -7.50
C ALA A 67 5.31 -56.64 -6.94
N ASN A 68 4.43 -55.66 -6.71
CA ASN A 68 3.09 -55.83 -6.18
C ASN A 68 2.06 -55.28 -7.17
N ALA A 69 0.86 -55.88 -7.16
CA ALA A 69 -0.29 -55.33 -7.88
C ALA A 69 -0.61 -53.90 -7.42
N PRO A 70 -1.23 -53.06 -8.27
CA PRO A 70 -1.59 -51.70 -7.91
C PRO A 70 -2.50 -51.67 -6.68
N GLY A 71 -2.10 -50.97 -5.62
CA GLY A 71 -2.99 -50.58 -4.53
C GLY A 71 -3.73 -49.27 -4.85
N SER A 72 -4.70 -48.88 -4.02
CA SER A 72 -5.33 -47.55 -4.06
C SER A 72 -4.36 -46.49 -3.56
N THR A 73 -3.31 -46.21 -4.33
CA THR A 73 -2.11 -45.56 -3.77
C THR A 73 -1.93 -44.09 -4.15
N TRP A 74 -2.79 -43.47 -4.97
CA TRP A 74 -2.52 -42.12 -5.47
C TRP A 74 -3.75 -41.26 -5.65
N HIS A 75 -3.55 -39.95 -5.48
CA HIS A 75 -4.55 -38.96 -5.81
C HIS A 75 -4.91 -38.97 -7.30
N THR A 76 -6.20 -38.83 -7.59
CA THR A 76 -6.69 -38.73 -8.96
C THR A 76 -6.38 -37.35 -9.54
N ILE A 77 -6.42 -37.23 -10.87
CA ILE A 77 -6.29 -35.92 -11.54
C ILE A 77 -7.39 -34.97 -11.08
N ASP A 78 -8.60 -35.47 -10.84
CA ASP A 78 -9.72 -34.66 -10.35
C ASP A 78 -9.45 -34.12 -8.93
N GLU A 79 -8.86 -34.93 -8.06
CA GLU A 79 -8.45 -34.51 -6.71
C GLU A 79 -7.34 -33.46 -6.76
N ILE A 80 -6.37 -33.61 -7.66
CA ILE A 80 -5.29 -32.62 -7.87
C ILE A 80 -5.88 -31.31 -8.41
N MET A 81 -6.74 -31.38 -9.42
CA MET A 81 -7.40 -30.21 -9.98
C MET A 81 -8.28 -29.51 -8.96
N GLY A 82 -8.92 -30.25 -8.06
CA GLY A 82 -9.67 -29.70 -6.94
C GLY A 82 -8.82 -28.93 -5.92
N LYS A 83 -7.49 -29.12 -5.90
CA LYS A 83 -6.55 -28.33 -5.07
C LYS A 83 -5.90 -27.18 -5.81
N ALA A 84 -5.85 -27.22 -7.14
CA ALA A 84 -5.34 -26.10 -7.91
C ALA A 84 -6.18 -24.85 -7.64
N PRO A 85 -5.55 -23.68 -7.45
CA PRO A 85 -6.33 -22.47 -7.26
C PRO A 85 -7.20 -22.20 -8.49
N ALA A 86 -8.33 -21.52 -8.28
CA ALA A 86 -9.19 -21.05 -9.36
C ALA A 86 -8.88 -19.57 -9.69
N ALA A 87 -9.14 -19.17 -10.94
CA ALA A 87 -9.09 -17.77 -11.32
C ALA A 87 -10.12 -16.96 -10.53
N ASP A 88 -9.70 -15.78 -10.06
CA ASP A 88 -10.55 -14.84 -9.34
C ASP A 88 -10.38 -13.44 -9.95
N SER A 89 -11.34 -13.05 -10.79
CA SER A 89 -11.37 -11.75 -11.45
C SER A 89 -11.96 -10.65 -10.58
N VAL A 90 -12.54 -10.98 -9.42
CA VAL A 90 -13.25 -10.03 -8.57
C VAL A 90 -12.39 -9.66 -7.36
N ASN A 91 -11.82 -10.65 -6.67
CA ASN A 91 -11.06 -10.46 -5.43
C ASN A 91 -9.60 -10.94 -5.54
N GLY A 92 -9.17 -11.42 -6.72
CA GLY A 92 -7.78 -11.81 -6.92
C GLY A 92 -6.84 -10.62 -6.70
N ALA A 93 -5.83 -10.80 -5.85
CA ALA A 93 -4.84 -9.76 -5.58
C ALA A 93 -4.02 -9.41 -6.84
N GLY A 94 -3.81 -8.12 -7.06
CA GLY A 94 -2.82 -7.58 -7.98
C GLY A 94 -1.52 -7.20 -7.26
N PRO A 95 -0.47 -6.81 -8.02
CA PRO A 95 0.79 -6.36 -7.41
C PRO A 95 0.62 -5.21 -6.42
N ALA A 96 -0.33 -4.29 -6.65
CA ALA A 96 -0.57 -3.14 -5.78
C ALA A 96 -1.19 -3.51 -4.41
N ASP A 97 -1.69 -4.74 -4.25
CA ASP A 97 -2.32 -5.21 -3.01
C ASP A 97 -1.33 -5.94 -2.09
N VAL A 98 -0.14 -6.26 -2.60
CA VAL A 98 0.89 -7.04 -1.91
C VAL A 98 2.13 -6.20 -1.73
N LEU A 99 2.72 -6.24 -0.52
CA LEU A 99 3.93 -5.48 -0.17
C LEU A 99 5.07 -5.68 -1.18
N THR A 100 5.77 -4.59 -1.49
CA THR A 100 6.92 -4.59 -2.41
C THR A 100 7.94 -5.67 -2.04
N GLY A 101 8.33 -6.46 -3.04
CA GLY A 101 9.31 -7.53 -2.88
C GLY A 101 8.77 -8.83 -2.28
N LYS A 102 7.51 -8.88 -1.85
CA LYS A 102 6.85 -10.14 -1.45
C LYS A 102 6.32 -10.88 -2.68
N THR A 103 6.45 -12.20 -2.70
CA THR A 103 5.93 -13.05 -3.77
C THR A 103 4.54 -13.56 -3.43
N PHE A 104 3.67 -13.66 -4.42
CA PHE A 104 2.34 -14.27 -4.31
C PHE A 104 1.95 -14.98 -5.60
N TRP A 105 0.91 -15.81 -5.56
CA TRP A 105 0.32 -16.40 -6.78
C TRP A 105 -0.86 -15.54 -7.24
N GLY A 106 -0.74 -14.91 -8.40
CA GLY A 106 -1.80 -14.13 -9.02
C GLY A 106 -2.94 -15.03 -9.46
N LEU A 107 -4.17 -14.64 -9.09
CA LEU A 107 -5.41 -15.35 -9.46
C LEU A 107 -6.20 -14.65 -10.56
N GLN A 108 -5.87 -13.40 -10.87
CA GLN A 108 -6.58 -12.62 -11.88
C GLN A 108 -6.33 -13.19 -13.31
N PRO A 109 -7.33 -13.15 -14.20
CA PRO A 109 -7.15 -13.54 -15.60
C PRO A 109 -6.05 -12.71 -16.29
N GLY A 110 -5.22 -13.37 -17.11
CA GLY A 110 -4.09 -12.72 -17.80
C GLY A 110 -2.87 -12.42 -16.91
N THR A 111 -2.98 -12.63 -15.60
CA THR A 111 -1.89 -12.44 -14.64
C THR A 111 -1.68 -13.64 -13.72
N TRP A 112 -2.27 -14.79 -14.08
CA TRP A 112 -2.16 -16.08 -13.40
C TRP A 112 -0.71 -16.52 -13.23
N GLY A 113 -0.32 -16.94 -12.03
CA GLY A 113 1.01 -17.48 -11.74
C GLY A 113 1.82 -16.67 -10.73
N PRO A 114 3.13 -16.95 -10.56
CA PRO A 114 3.99 -16.24 -9.61
C PRO A 114 4.11 -14.75 -9.94
N ARG A 115 3.86 -13.90 -8.95
CA ARG A 115 3.90 -12.44 -9.03
C ARG A 115 4.70 -11.85 -7.87
N ILE A 116 5.15 -10.61 -8.04
CA ILE A 116 5.83 -9.81 -7.01
C ILE A 116 4.93 -8.62 -6.67
N GLY A 117 4.78 -8.35 -5.38
CA GLY A 117 4.07 -7.19 -4.86
C GLY A 117 4.79 -5.88 -5.15
N ALA A 118 4.03 -4.80 -5.15
CA ALA A 118 4.45 -3.43 -5.46
C ALA A 118 3.85 -2.39 -4.49
N MET A 119 3.10 -2.83 -3.46
CA MET A 119 2.55 -1.93 -2.44
C MET A 119 3.70 -1.36 -1.58
N PRO A 120 3.89 -0.03 -1.53
CA PRO A 120 4.92 0.57 -0.68
C PRO A 120 4.64 0.32 0.80
N ASP A 121 5.70 0.04 1.56
CA ASP A 121 5.65 0.07 3.03
C ASP A 121 5.93 1.50 3.51
N ARG A 122 4.98 2.10 4.23
CA ARG A 122 5.08 3.43 4.83
C ARG A 122 5.48 3.37 6.30
N GLY A 123 5.46 2.19 6.93
CA GLY A 123 5.77 2.02 8.34
C GLY A 123 4.84 2.84 9.25
N ALA A 124 5.44 3.46 10.26
CA ALA A 124 4.75 4.40 11.15
C ALA A 124 4.84 5.82 10.57
N VAL A 125 3.70 6.44 10.29
CA VAL A 125 3.63 7.80 9.76
C VAL A 125 3.16 8.75 10.86
N THR A 126 3.93 9.81 11.10
CA THR A 126 3.55 10.91 12.01
C THR A 126 3.13 12.13 11.20
N LEU A 127 1.92 12.62 11.43
CA LEU A 127 1.41 13.86 10.83
C LEU A 127 1.23 14.93 11.90
N THR A 128 1.67 16.16 11.59
CA THR A 128 1.50 17.31 12.49
C THR A 128 0.41 18.20 11.93
N PRO A 129 -0.77 18.34 12.59
CA PRO A 129 -1.86 19.20 12.14
C PRO A 129 -1.38 20.59 11.70
N GLY A 130 -2.02 21.10 10.64
CA GLY A 130 -1.74 22.43 10.10
C GLY A 130 -3.00 23.03 9.49
N ALA A 131 -2.91 24.28 9.05
CA ALA A 131 -4.03 24.97 8.41
C ALA A 131 -4.42 24.36 7.04
N ALA A 132 -3.47 23.69 6.38
CA ALA A 132 -3.69 23.01 5.12
C ALA A 132 -3.97 21.52 5.31
N THR A 133 -4.75 20.93 4.39
CA THR A 133 -4.99 19.49 4.33
C THR A 133 -3.68 18.72 4.23
N GLN A 134 -3.53 17.70 5.08
CA GLN A 134 -2.43 16.76 5.01
C GLN A 134 -2.91 15.44 4.43
N THR A 135 -2.25 15.00 3.37
CA THR A 135 -2.60 13.74 2.68
C THR A 135 -1.80 12.59 3.28
N ILE A 136 -2.49 11.51 3.61
CA ILE A 136 -1.85 10.24 3.93
C ILE A 136 -1.52 9.54 2.62
N ALA A 137 -0.24 9.25 2.38
CA ALA A 137 0.18 8.56 1.17
C ALA A 137 -0.33 7.10 1.16
N ALA A 138 -0.75 6.62 -0.01
CA ALA A 138 -1.14 5.23 -0.20
C ALA A 138 0.05 4.27 0.07
N GLY A 139 -0.28 3.07 0.56
CA GLY A 139 0.66 2.03 0.96
C GLY A 139 0.24 1.35 2.26
N PHE A 140 1.05 0.40 2.71
CA PHE A 140 0.87 -0.25 4.01
C PHE A 140 1.38 0.65 5.13
N HIS A 141 0.55 0.85 6.16
CA HIS A 141 0.94 1.53 7.39
C HIS A 141 0.89 0.51 8.52
N ASN A 142 1.92 0.46 9.36
CA ASN A 142 2.10 -0.60 10.36
C ASN A 142 1.21 -0.45 11.61
N GLY A 143 0.23 0.46 11.58
CA GLY A 143 -0.66 0.75 12.70
C GLY A 143 -0.07 1.58 13.84
N ALA A 144 1.23 1.90 13.81
CA ALA A 144 1.89 2.74 14.81
C ALA A 144 1.99 4.22 14.39
N GLY A 145 1.36 4.60 13.27
CA GLY A 145 1.25 6.00 12.84
C GLY A 145 0.36 6.83 13.78
N GLN A 146 0.59 8.15 13.80
CA GLN A 146 -0.10 9.08 14.70
C GLN A 146 -0.35 10.43 14.02
N VAL A 147 -1.44 11.09 14.41
CA VAL A 147 -1.63 12.53 14.18
C VAL A 147 -1.36 13.22 15.51
N VAL A 148 -0.33 14.07 15.55
CA VAL A 148 0.15 14.69 16.78
C VAL A 148 -0.88 15.69 17.30
N GLY A 149 -1.38 15.49 18.52
CA GLY A 149 -2.20 16.49 19.20
C GLY A 149 -1.37 17.66 19.70
N ASP A 150 -2.01 18.81 19.94
CA ASP A 150 -1.37 19.97 20.57
C ASP A 150 -2.03 20.23 21.93
N ALA A 151 -1.25 20.26 23.01
CA ALA A 151 -1.74 20.54 24.35
C ALA A 151 -2.32 21.97 24.48
N ASN A 152 -1.97 22.87 23.56
CA ASN A 152 -2.53 24.21 23.46
C ASN A 152 -3.91 24.25 22.80
N LEU A 153 -4.44 23.13 22.30
CA LEU A 153 -5.82 23.02 21.82
C LEU A 153 -6.80 23.00 23.02
N VAL A 154 -6.86 24.13 23.71
CA VAL A 154 -7.71 24.37 24.88
C VAL A 154 -8.45 25.69 24.70
N GLY A 155 -9.66 25.80 25.24
CA GLY A 155 -10.50 26.98 25.07
C GLY A 155 -9.84 28.28 25.53
N ALA A 156 -8.95 28.21 26.53
CA ALA A 156 -8.18 29.36 27.03
C ALA A 156 -7.20 29.98 26.01
N ASN A 157 -6.89 29.26 24.92
CA ASN A 157 -6.02 29.76 23.84
C ASN A 157 -6.81 30.13 22.57
N ILE A 158 -8.13 29.92 22.55
CA ILE A 158 -8.98 30.09 21.37
C ILE A 158 -9.87 31.31 21.58
N LYS A 159 -9.95 32.18 20.57
CA LYS A 159 -10.77 33.40 20.59
C LYS A 159 -12.24 33.08 20.85
N ALA A 160 -12.88 33.87 21.73
CA ALA A 160 -14.31 33.79 22.03
C ALA A 160 -15.17 33.74 20.76
N GLY A 161 -16.18 32.87 20.75
CA GLY A 161 -17.05 32.67 19.59
C GLY A 161 -16.43 31.86 18.43
N THR A 162 -15.16 31.47 18.53
CA THR A 162 -14.51 30.54 17.59
C THR A 162 -14.50 29.13 18.16
N THR A 163 -14.64 28.12 17.30
CA THR A 163 -14.50 26.70 17.66
C THR A 163 -13.47 26.06 16.74
N ILE A 164 -12.46 25.42 17.31
CA ILE A 164 -11.43 24.68 16.56
C ILE A 164 -11.49 23.22 17.00
N PHE A 165 -11.74 22.31 16.05
CA PHE A 165 -11.88 20.86 16.31
C PHE A 165 -12.86 20.51 17.45
N GLY A 166 -13.94 21.28 17.61
CA GLY A 166 -14.93 21.09 18.68
C GLY A 166 -14.58 21.73 20.03
N VAL A 167 -13.37 22.29 20.19
CA VAL A 167 -12.99 23.06 21.37
C VAL A 167 -13.44 24.51 21.19
N SER A 168 -14.44 24.93 21.98
CA SER A 168 -14.93 26.30 21.97
C SER A 168 -13.95 27.25 22.66
N GLY A 169 -13.80 28.44 22.09
CA GLY A 169 -13.01 29.52 22.68
C GLY A 169 -13.60 30.05 23.96
N SER A 170 -12.72 30.40 24.89
CA SER A 170 -13.10 31.00 26.18
C SER A 170 -13.67 32.40 25.98
N ASN A 171 -14.70 32.75 26.75
CA ASN A 171 -15.25 34.10 26.79
C ASN A 171 -14.25 35.15 27.29
N THR A 172 -13.15 34.74 27.92
CA THR A 172 -12.07 35.61 28.40
C THR A 172 -11.02 35.93 27.33
N VAL A 173 -11.05 35.27 26.17
CA VAL A 173 -10.07 35.47 25.09
C VAL A 173 -10.73 36.29 23.99
N THR A 174 -10.71 37.61 24.13
CA THR A 174 -11.38 38.54 23.21
C THR A 174 -10.39 39.41 22.45
N ASP A 175 -10.84 39.92 21.32
CA ASP A 175 -10.08 40.89 20.53
C ASP A 175 -10.12 42.27 21.18
N SER A 176 -8.95 42.81 21.53
CA SER A 176 -8.83 44.16 22.12
C SER A 176 -8.18 45.16 21.16
N SER A 177 -8.00 44.80 19.88
CA SER A 177 -7.34 45.66 18.89
C SER A 177 -8.10 46.95 18.58
N SER A 178 -9.42 46.97 18.79
CA SER A 178 -10.26 48.17 18.64
C SER A 178 -10.31 49.05 19.89
N GLY A 179 -9.74 48.60 21.02
CA GLY A 179 -9.67 49.40 22.25
C GLY A 179 -8.82 50.66 22.03
N ASN A 180 -9.26 51.80 22.55
CA ASN A 180 -8.57 53.09 22.39
C ASN A 180 -8.45 53.87 23.70
N ALA A 181 -8.71 53.22 24.84
CA ALA A 181 -8.65 53.87 26.15
C ALA A 181 -7.23 54.32 26.51
N THR A 182 -7.08 55.57 26.89
CA THR A 182 -5.84 56.14 27.46
C THR A 182 -5.88 56.14 28.98
N ALA A 183 -4.72 56.25 29.63
CA ALA A 183 -4.65 56.34 31.09
C ALA A 183 -5.48 57.51 31.67
N GLY A 184 -5.54 58.63 30.95
CA GLY A 184 -6.31 59.81 31.35
C GLY A 184 -7.83 59.65 31.24
N GLU A 185 -8.32 58.58 30.58
CA GLU A 185 -9.75 58.30 30.41
C GLU A 185 -10.24 57.17 31.33
N VAL A 186 -9.32 56.48 32.01
CA VAL A 186 -9.63 55.38 32.94
C VAL A 186 -9.45 55.86 34.37
N LEU A 187 -10.44 55.63 35.22
CA LEU A 187 -10.41 55.98 36.65
C LEU A 187 -9.21 55.38 37.38
N THR A 188 -8.62 56.16 38.28
CA THR A 188 -7.47 55.74 39.09
C THR A 188 -7.74 54.41 39.80
N GLY A 189 -6.79 53.47 39.66
CA GLY A 189 -6.90 52.12 40.22
C GLY A 189 -7.70 51.12 39.39
N ARG A 190 -8.33 51.54 38.28
CA ARG A 190 -8.94 50.63 37.30
C ARG A 190 -7.95 50.27 36.18
N LYS A 191 -8.20 49.12 35.56
CA LYS A 191 -7.43 48.59 34.44
C LYS A 191 -8.31 48.44 33.20
N ALA A 192 -7.73 48.72 32.05
CA ALA A 192 -8.29 48.40 30.74
C ALA A 192 -7.24 47.64 29.92
N TRP A 193 -7.66 47.00 28.83
CA TRP A 193 -6.75 46.34 27.89
C TRP A 193 -6.94 46.92 26.49
N VAL A 194 -5.83 47.34 25.86
CA VAL A 194 -5.80 47.91 24.52
C VAL A 194 -4.74 47.18 23.71
N ASN A 195 -5.15 46.51 22.63
CA ASN A 195 -4.29 45.70 21.77
C ASN A 195 -3.37 44.75 22.58
N GLY A 196 -3.94 44.07 23.59
CA GLY A 196 -3.23 43.17 24.49
C GLY A 196 -2.45 43.83 25.64
N ASN A 197 -2.29 45.15 25.65
CA ASN A 197 -1.54 45.86 26.70
C ASN A 197 -2.45 46.34 27.83
N GLU A 198 -1.99 46.22 29.07
CA GLU A 198 -2.67 46.76 30.24
C GLU A 198 -2.51 48.30 30.30
N VAL A 199 -3.64 49.01 30.41
CA VAL A 199 -3.71 50.46 30.64
C VAL A 199 -4.20 50.68 32.07
N THR A 200 -3.36 51.27 32.91
CA THR A 200 -3.72 51.65 34.29
C THR A 200 -4.27 53.08 34.31
N GLY A 201 -5.42 53.28 34.93
CA GLY A 201 -6.07 54.59 35.00
C GLY A 201 -5.34 55.62 35.85
N ALA A 202 -5.39 56.88 35.40
CA ALA A 202 -4.86 58.07 36.03
C ALA A 202 -5.90 59.21 36.12
N MET A 203 -7.15 58.96 35.70
CA MET A 203 -8.24 59.92 35.87
C MET A 203 -8.60 60.02 37.37
N PRO A 204 -8.63 61.23 37.95
CA PRO A 204 -8.98 61.45 39.35
C PRO A 204 -10.36 60.91 39.73
#